data_AF-A0A132ABI5-F1
#
_entry.id   AF-A0A132ABI5-F1
#
_cell.length_a   1.000
_cell.length_b   1.000
_cell.length_c   1.000
_cell.angle_alpha   90.00
_cell.angle_beta   90.00
_cell.angle_gamma   90.00
#
_symmetry.space_group_name_H-M   'P 1'
#
loop_
_entity.id
_entity.type
_entity.pdbx_description
1 polymer ?
#
loop_
_entity_poly.entity_id
_entity_poly.type
_entity_poly.pdbx_seq_one_letter_code
_entity_poly.pdbx_strand_id
1 'polypeptide(L)'
;MNDFYRTDEHIELSIDVLKTGQYFAAKRQLDSDRSQWIRVELMHIDSVDSINCSLIDDGGFGVFKLNLLQPLYNRFRSIPKQAIRCSLNGIEAKEIDWLPKDIIEFKNLIENICLKTGPIERVIEVNNSACIELDLFFLDEHKTFAAKSVADVLVEKNIAKYKI
;
A
#
# COMPACT_ATOMS: atom_id res chain seq x y z
N MET A 1 -8.15 7.56 15.59
CA MET A 1 -9.38 7.18 14.85
C MET A 1 -10.21 6.17 15.63
N ASN A 2 -9.61 5.09 16.13
CA ASN A 2 -10.31 4.05 16.90
C ASN A 2 -11.22 4.60 18.00
N ASP A 3 -10.70 5.46 18.89
CA ASP A 3 -11.50 6.01 19.98
C ASP A 3 -12.64 6.91 19.51
N PHE A 4 -12.45 7.61 18.39
CA PHE A 4 -13.44 8.55 17.85
C PHE A 4 -14.62 7.82 17.19
N TYR A 5 -14.35 6.80 16.38
CA TYR A 5 -15.40 6.02 15.71
C TYR A 5 -15.87 4.80 16.53
N ARG A 6 -15.56 4.78 17.84
CA ARG A 6 -16.04 3.72 18.74
C ARG A 6 -17.47 3.96 19.21
N THR A 7 -17.95 5.20 19.18
CA THR A 7 -19.25 5.62 19.69
C THR A 7 -20.40 5.12 18.82
N ASP A 8 -21.56 4.86 19.42
CA ASP A 8 -22.76 4.37 18.73
C ASP A 8 -23.38 5.38 17.73
N GLU A 9 -22.89 6.62 17.70
CA GLU A 9 -23.31 7.64 16.73
C GLU A 9 -22.67 7.40 15.35
N HIS A 10 -23.21 6.41 14.64
CA HIS A 10 -22.85 6.10 13.26
C HIS A 10 -23.78 6.80 12.27
N ILE A 11 -23.20 7.37 11.21
CA ILE A 11 -23.97 7.88 10.07
C ILE A 11 -24.32 6.68 9.19
N GLU A 12 -25.61 6.48 8.95
CA GLU A 12 -26.09 5.52 7.96
C GLU A 12 -25.84 6.08 6.55
N LEU A 13 -25.00 5.38 5.79
CA LEU A 13 -24.66 5.75 4.42
C LEU A 13 -25.61 5.05 3.45
N SER A 14 -25.93 5.72 2.34
CA SER A 14 -26.56 5.10 1.15
C SER A 14 -25.54 5.02 0.01
N ILE A 15 -25.62 3.96 -0.80
CA ILE A 15 -24.78 3.82 -2.00
C ILE A 15 -24.92 5.04 -2.93
N ASP A 16 -26.13 5.61 -3.03
CA ASP A 16 -26.43 6.70 -3.97
C ASP A 16 -25.59 7.96 -3.74
N VAL A 17 -25.04 8.13 -2.53
CA VAL A 17 -24.22 9.30 -2.16
C VAL A 17 -22.71 9.02 -2.22
N LEU A 18 -22.29 7.76 -2.38
CA LEU A 18 -20.89 7.38 -2.51
C LEU A 18 -20.37 7.69 -3.92
N LYS A 19 -19.15 8.20 -4.02
CA LYS A 19 -18.47 8.45 -5.31
C LYS A 19 -17.06 7.90 -5.30
N THR A 20 -16.67 7.18 -6.35
CA THR A 20 -15.27 6.75 -6.56
C THR A 20 -14.29 7.92 -6.39
N GLY A 21 -13.16 7.65 -5.73
CA GLY A 21 -12.14 8.63 -5.35
C GLY A 21 -12.42 9.37 -4.02
N GLN A 22 -13.59 9.16 -3.39
CA GLN A 22 -13.87 9.70 -2.07
C GLN A 22 -13.20 8.90 -0.95
N TYR A 23 -12.96 9.56 0.18
CA TYR A 23 -12.29 8.99 1.33
C TYR A 23 -13.24 8.74 2.50
N PHE A 24 -13.10 7.58 3.13
CA PHE A 24 -13.91 7.13 4.25
C PHE A 24 -13.02 6.62 5.39
N ALA A 25 -13.59 6.54 6.58
CA ALA A 25 -13.10 5.66 7.62
C ALA A 25 -13.77 4.29 7.42
N ALA A 26 -13.00 3.21 7.49
CA ALA A 26 -13.50 1.85 7.38
C ALA A 26 -13.15 1.05 8.63
N LYS A 27 -14.09 0.28 9.15
CA LYS A 27 -13.86 -0.67 10.24
C LYS A 27 -13.37 -1.99 9.67
N ARG A 28 -12.11 -2.32 9.94
CA ARG A 28 -11.45 -3.58 9.59
C ARG A 28 -11.44 -4.50 10.80
N GLN A 29 -11.92 -5.73 10.65
CA GLN A 29 -11.75 -6.76 11.66
C GLN A 29 -10.30 -7.27 11.64
N LEU A 30 -9.68 -7.43 12.82
CA LEU A 30 -8.32 -7.96 12.96
C LEU A 30 -8.34 -9.43 13.42
N ASP A 31 -9.19 -9.77 14.39
CA ASP A 31 -9.43 -11.13 14.89
C ASP A 31 -10.85 -11.24 15.47
N SER A 32 -11.18 -12.23 16.29
CA SER A 32 -12.53 -12.38 16.88
C SER A 32 -12.97 -11.19 17.73
N ASP A 33 -12.03 -10.50 18.39
CA ASP A 33 -12.34 -9.56 19.47
C ASP A 33 -11.82 -8.14 19.19
N ARG A 34 -10.98 -7.99 18.15
CA ARG A 34 -10.34 -6.72 17.81
C ARG A 34 -10.72 -6.23 16.42
N SER A 35 -10.99 -4.93 16.34
CA SER A 35 -11.19 -4.20 15.11
C SER A 35 -10.42 -2.87 15.13
N GLN A 36 -10.16 -2.34 13.94
CA GLN A 36 -9.45 -1.08 13.75
C GLN A 36 -10.18 -0.22 12.72
N TRP A 37 -10.24 1.08 12.98
CA TRP A 37 -10.63 2.10 12.03
C TRP A 37 -9.45 2.59 11.24
N ILE A 38 -9.52 2.44 9.92
CA ILE A 38 -8.48 2.83 8.96
C ILE A 38 -9.03 3.83 7.95
N ARG A 39 -8.13 4.57 7.28
CA ARG A 39 -8.52 5.45 6.19
C ARG A 39 -8.51 4.68 4.88
N VAL A 40 -9.54 4.91 4.07
CA VAL A 40 -9.68 4.25 2.79
C VAL A 40 -10.09 5.23 1.70
N GLU A 41 -9.74 4.91 0.47
CA GLU A 41 -10.24 5.54 -0.74
C GLU A 41 -11.17 4.57 -1.46
N LEU A 42 -12.37 5.03 -1.79
CA LEU A 42 -13.35 4.25 -2.53
C LEU A 42 -12.91 4.09 -3.99
N MET A 43 -12.72 2.85 -4.42
CA MET A 43 -12.30 2.53 -5.79
C MET A 43 -13.50 2.17 -6.66
N HIS A 44 -14.33 1.23 -6.20
CA HIS A 44 -15.48 0.71 -6.94
C HIS A 44 -16.54 0.16 -6.00
N ILE A 45 -17.81 0.19 -6.41
CA ILE A 45 -18.95 -0.33 -5.65
C ILE A 45 -19.56 -1.47 -6.45
N ASP A 46 -19.51 -2.70 -5.93
CA ASP A 46 -20.25 -3.82 -6.56
C ASP A 46 -21.65 -3.96 -5.93
N SER A 47 -21.75 -3.80 -4.60
CA SER A 47 -23.01 -3.90 -3.84
C SER A 47 -22.85 -3.31 -2.43
N VAL A 48 -23.94 -3.29 -1.64
CA VAL A 48 -23.89 -2.86 -0.22
C VAL A 48 -22.98 -3.73 0.65
N ASP A 49 -22.70 -4.97 0.23
CA ASP A 49 -21.81 -5.88 0.93
C ASP A 49 -20.40 -5.92 0.33
N SER A 50 -20.17 -5.25 -0.80
CA SER A 50 -18.90 -5.28 -1.54
C SER A 50 -18.51 -3.89 -2.06
N ILE A 51 -17.89 -3.13 -1.16
CA ILE A 51 -17.29 -1.83 -1.43
C ILE A 51 -15.77 -2.01 -1.53
N ASN A 52 -15.21 -1.84 -2.73
CA ASN A 52 -13.77 -2.00 -2.98
C ASN A 52 -13.03 -0.71 -2.66
N CYS A 53 -12.02 -0.84 -1.82
CA CYS A 53 -11.31 0.30 -1.23
C CYS A 53 -9.79 0.10 -1.30
N SER A 54 -9.05 1.18 -1.58
CA SER A 54 -7.61 1.23 -1.35
C SER A 54 -7.33 1.63 0.10
N LEU A 55 -6.40 0.93 0.75
CA LEU A 55 -5.97 1.20 2.13
C LEU A 55 -4.84 2.23 2.09
N ILE A 56 -5.17 3.52 2.17
CA ILE A 56 -4.26 4.62 1.82
C ILE A 56 -3.06 4.80 2.76
N ASP A 57 -3.06 4.09 3.88
CA ASP A 57 -1.97 4.10 4.86
C ASP A 57 -1.13 2.81 4.85
N ASP A 58 -1.68 1.71 4.32
CA ASP A 58 -1.04 0.39 4.32
C ASP A 58 -0.59 -0.04 2.92
N GLY A 59 -1.11 0.59 1.85
CA GLY A 59 -0.78 0.31 0.45
C GLY A 59 -1.50 -0.88 -0.16
N GLY A 60 -2.35 -1.57 0.62
CA GLY A 60 -3.16 -2.70 0.18
C GLY A 60 -4.54 -2.29 -0.37
N PHE A 61 -5.36 -3.32 -0.56
CA PHE A 61 -6.77 -3.21 -0.95
C PHE A 61 -7.64 -3.99 0.04
N GLY A 62 -8.90 -3.58 0.19
CA GLY A 62 -9.87 -4.27 1.02
C GLY A 62 -11.29 -4.15 0.46
N VAL A 63 -12.11 -5.14 0.78
CA VAL A 63 -13.55 -5.16 0.47
C VAL A 63 -14.31 -4.99 1.77
N PHE A 64 -15.20 -4.01 1.82
CA PHE A 64 -15.97 -3.66 3.01
C PHE A 64 -17.46 -3.68 2.73
N LYS A 65 -18.25 -3.98 3.77
CA LYS A 65 -19.68 -3.69 3.76
C LYS A 65 -19.92 -2.20 3.99
N LEU A 66 -20.99 -1.66 3.43
CA LEU A 66 -21.36 -0.25 3.54
C LEU A 66 -21.51 0.19 4.99
N ASN A 67 -22.10 -0.65 5.84
CA ASN A 67 -22.29 -0.37 7.27
C ASN A 67 -20.98 -0.35 8.08
N LEU A 68 -19.85 -0.76 7.48
CA LEU A 68 -18.52 -0.65 8.08
C LEU A 68 -17.79 0.63 7.65
N LEU A 69 -18.40 1.45 6.78
CA LEU A 69 -17.87 2.74 6.36
C LEU A 69 -18.50 3.88 7.15
N GLN A 70 -17.71 4.93 7.36
CA GLN A 70 -18.13 6.21 7.96
C GLN A 70 -17.47 7.37 7.21
N PRO A 71 -18.09 8.56 7.16
CA PRO A 71 -17.46 9.74 6.59
C PRO A 71 -16.11 10.01 7.24
N LEU A 72 -15.06 10.26 6.44
CA LEU A 72 -13.75 10.59 7.00
C LEU A 72 -13.78 12.05 7.50
N TYR A 73 -13.83 12.26 8.81
CA TYR A 73 -13.86 13.60 9.40
C TYR A 73 -12.58 14.40 9.12
N ASN A 74 -12.70 15.72 8.98
CA ASN A 74 -11.61 16.64 8.61
C ASN A 74 -10.36 16.50 9.49
N ARG A 75 -10.53 16.22 10.78
CA ARG A 75 -9.41 16.02 11.72
C ARG A 75 -8.49 14.85 11.36
N PHE A 76 -8.95 13.90 10.54
CA PHE A 76 -8.18 12.74 10.05
C PHE A 76 -7.66 12.94 8.61
N ARG A 77 -7.87 14.13 8.05
CA ARG A 77 -7.38 14.53 6.72
C ARG A 77 -6.12 15.41 6.77
N SER A 78 -5.67 15.79 7.97
CA SER A 78 -4.46 16.61 8.17
C SER A 78 -3.16 15.84 7.88
N ILE A 79 -3.19 14.52 8.04
CA ILE A 79 -2.06 13.65 7.75
C ILE A 79 -2.16 13.21 6.28
N PRO A 80 -1.10 13.33 5.45
CA PRO A 80 -1.11 12.80 4.08
C PRO A 80 -1.33 11.28 4.04
N LYS A 81 -1.66 10.71 2.88
CA LYS A 81 -1.63 9.25 2.67
C LYS A 81 -0.24 8.72 3.06
N GLN A 82 -0.17 7.68 3.87
CA GLN A 82 1.12 7.15 4.33
C GLN A 82 1.68 6.06 3.41
N ALA A 83 0.82 5.40 2.63
CA ALA A 83 1.27 4.49 1.59
C ALA A 83 1.72 5.26 0.35
N ILE A 84 2.98 5.05 -0.06
CA ILE A 84 3.57 5.69 -1.22
C ILE A 84 3.79 4.62 -2.29
N ARG A 85 3.21 4.84 -3.47
CA ARG A 85 3.44 3.97 -4.63
C ARG A 85 4.85 4.17 -5.17
N CYS A 86 5.60 3.09 -5.26
CA CYS A 86 6.98 3.11 -5.73
C CYS A 86 7.33 1.90 -6.60
N SER A 87 8.44 2.01 -7.31
CA SER A 87 9.08 0.95 -8.09
C SER A 87 10.59 0.97 -7.84
N LEU A 88 11.24 -0.18 -7.93
CA LEU A 88 12.70 -0.24 -7.87
C LEU A 88 13.30 0.34 -9.16
N ASN A 89 14.25 1.25 -8.97
CA ASN A 89 14.99 1.87 -10.07
C ASN A 89 15.95 0.88 -10.72
N GLY A 90 16.26 1.10 -12.01
CA GLY A 90 17.34 0.40 -12.71
C GLY A 90 17.13 -1.07 -13.08
N ILE A 91 16.06 -1.73 -12.62
CA ILE A 91 15.81 -3.16 -12.91
C ILE A 91 14.46 -3.43 -13.56
N GLU A 92 14.39 -4.54 -14.27
CA GLU A 92 13.16 -5.08 -14.86
C GLU A 92 13.10 -6.60 -14.69
N ALA A 93 11.91 -7.16 -14.95
CA ALA A 93 11.72 -8.60 -14.98
C ALA A 93 12.65 -9.25 -16.01
N LYS A 94 13.15 -10.44 -15.70
CA LYS A 94 14.01 -11.18 -16.64
C LYS A 94 13.24 -11.61 -17.88
N GLU A 95 12.04 -12.12 -17.66
CA GLU A 95 11.09 -12.55 -18.68
C GLU A 95 10.22 -11.37 -19.13
N ILE A 96 9.03 -11.65 -19.67
CA ILE A 96 8.06 -10.62 -20.09
C ILE A 96 7.47 -9.86 -18.88
N ASP A 97 7.33 -10.52 -17.73
CA ASP A 97 6.76 -9.96 -16.51
C ASP A 97 7.31 -10.65 -15.26
N TRP A 98 7.08 -10.06 -14.08
CA TRP A 98 7.43 -10.63 -12.78
C TRP A 98 6.60 -11.86 -12.49
N LEU A 99 7.25 -13.00 -12.27
CA LEU A 99 6.54 -14.24 -11.94
C LEU A 99 6.13 -14.24 -10.46
N PRO A 100 5.09 -14.99 -10.06
CA PRO A 100 4.68 -15.08 -8.65
C PRO A 100 5.82 -15.47 -7.70
N LYS A 101 6.74 -16.33 -8.15
CA LYS A 101 7.94 -16.71 -7.38
C LYS A 101 8.88 -15.52 -7.16
N ASP A 102 9.01 -14.62 -8.13
CA ASP A 102 9.90 -13.45 -8.07
C ASP A 102 9.36 -12.45 -7.05
N ILE A 103 8.02 -12.28 -7.02
CA ILE A 103 7.30 -11.46 -6.04
C ILE A 103 7.49 -12.01 -4.62
N ILE A 104 7.39 -13.33 -4.45
CA ILE A 104 7.57 -13.98 -3.14
C ILE A 104 9.02 -13.83 -2.65
N GLU A 105 10.00 -14.04 -3.53
CA GLU A 105 11.42 -13.85 -3.18
C GLU A 105 11.73 -12.40 -2.81
N PHE A 106 11.21 -11.43 -3.57
CA PHE A 106 11.33 -10.02 -3.23
C PHE A 106 10.70 -9.71 -1.86
N LYS A 107 9.47 -10.21 -1.61
CA LYS A 107 8.80 -10.06 -0.32
C LYS A 107 9.66 -10.61 0.81
N ASN A 108 10.11 -11.86 0.71
CA ASN A 108 10.93 -12.52 1.74
C ASN A 108 12.25 -11.78 1.99
N LEU A 109 12.80 -11.12 0.96
CA LEU A 109 14.04 -10.36 1.06
C LEU A 109 13.89 -9.08 1.90
N ILE A 110 12.72 -8.45 1.91
CA ILE A 110 12.51 -7.13 2.53
C ILE A 110 11.50 -7.12 3.68
N GLU A 111 10.74 -8.21 3.88
CA GLU A 111 9.72 -8.30 4.92
C GLU A 111 10.35 -8.14 6.30
N ASN A 112 9.75 -7.30 7.14
CA ASN A 112 10.21 -6.98 8.50
C ASN A 112 11.64 -6.40 8.57
N ILE A 113 12.11 -5.76 7.50
CA ILE A 113 13.43 -5.11 7.43
C ILE A 113 13.25 -3.62 7.19
N CYS A 114 14.06 -2.81 7.87
CA CYS A 114 14.15 -1.38 7.59
C CYS A 114 15.15 -1.15 6.45
N LEU A 115 14.72 -0.41 5.43
CA LEU A 115 15.53 -0.06 4.27
C LEU A 115 15.74 1.45 4.23
N LYS A 116 16.89 1.87 3.70
CA LYS A 116 17.16 3.26 3.37
C LYS A 116 16.89 3.48 1.89
N THR A 117 16.29 4.61 1.56
CA THR A 117 16.21 5.06 0.17
C THR A 117 17.37 5.97 -0.19
N GLY A 118 17.83 5.90 -1.45
CA GLY A 118 18.66 6.94 -2.06
C GLY A 118 17.90 8.26 -2.25
N PRO A 119 18.54 9.28 -2.87
CA PRO A 119 17.83 10.49 -3.27
C PRO A 119 16.63 10.17 -4.18
N ILE A 120 15.50 10.82 -3.92
CA ILE A 120 14.32 10.69 -4.78
C ILE A 120 14.46 11.67 -5.93
N GLU A 121 14.78 11.16 -7.12
CA GLU A 121 15.08 11.99 -8.29
C GLU A 121 14.03 11.88 -9.40
N ARG A 122 13.19 10.83 -9.38
CA ARG A 122 12.30 10.51 -10.50
C ARG A 122 10.91 10.05 -10.08
N VAL A 123 9.91 10.71 -10.65
CA VAL A 123 8.51 10.29 -10.62
C VAL A 123 8.12 9.86 -12.03
N ILE A 124 7.60 8.65 -12.16
CA ILE A 124 7.10 8.08 -13.41
C ILE A 124 5.59 7.90 -13.34
N GLU A 125 4.95 7.71 -14.49
CA GLU A 125 3.56 7.33 -14.58
C GLU A 125 3.46 5.83 -14.88
N VAL A 126 2.79 5.09 -13.99
CA VAL A 126 2.55 3.65 -14.13
C VAL A 126 1.07 3.40 -13.98
N ASN A 127 0.44 2.83 -15.01
CA ASN A 127 -1.01 2.56 -15.05
C ASN A 127 -1.84 3.82 -14.69
N ASN A 128 -1.53 4.95 -15.32
CA ASN A 128 -2.20 6.24 -15.10
C ASN A 128 -2.12 6.78 -13.65
N SER A 129 -1.09 6.37 -12.91
CA SER A 129 -0.85 6.80 -11.52
C SER A 129 0.61 7.14 -11.31
N ALA A 130 0.86 8.21 -10.54
CA ALA A 130 2.21 8.59 -10.16
C ALA A 130 2.88 7.49 -9.33
N CYS A 131 4.13 7.18 -9.65
CA CYS A 131 4.95 6.18 -8.99
C CYS A 131 6.37 6.72 -8.85
N ILE A 132 6.94 6.62 -7.65
CA ILE A 132 8.31 7.08 -7.40
C ILE A 132 9.29 5.94 -7.73
N GLU A 133 10.28 6.20 -8.58
CA GLU A 133 11.40 5.25 -8.74
C GLU A 133 12.38 5.43 -7.58
N LEU A 134 12.71 4.33 -6.89
CA LEU A 134 13.54 4.33 -5.69
C LEU A 134 14.74 3.40 -5.86
N ASP A 135 15.90 3.88 -5.41
CA ASP A 135 17.00 3.02 -5.00
C ASP A 135 16.80 2.67 -3.52
N LEU A 136 16.79 1.37 -3.20
CA LEU A 136 16.66 0.87 -1.83
C LEU A 136 17.94 0.16 -1.41
N PHE A 137 18.37 0.41 -0.17
CA PHE A 137 19.60 -0.11 0.42
C PHE A 137 19.31 -0.75 1.77
N PHE A 138 19.96 -1.88 2.05
CA PHE A 138 19.94 -2.48 3.37
C PHE A 138 20.74 -1.61 4.36
N LEU A 139 20.27 -1.50 5.60
CA LEU A 139 21.03 -0.83 6.65
C LEU A 139 22.23 -1.69 7.08
N ASP A 140 23.32 -1.05 7.54
CA ASP A 140 24.59 -1.70 7.87
C ASP A 140 24.48 -2.80 8.94
N GLU A 141 23.46 -2.74 9.79
CA GLU A 141 23.15 -3.76 10.78
C GLU A 141 22.71 -5.10 10.17
N HIS A 142 22.24 -5.11 8.92
CA HIS A 142 21.98 -6.31 8.13
C HIS A 142 23.27 -6.81 7.46
N LYS A 143 24.17 -7.38 8.28
CA LYS A 143 25.52 -7.84 7.87
C LYS A 143 25.56 -8.71 6.61
N THR A 144 24.50 -9.46 6.32
CA THR A 144 24.40 -10.33 5.14
C THR A 144 24.42 -9.57 3.81
N PHE A 145 23.89 -8.34 3.78
CA PHE A 145 23.74 -7.54 2.57
C PHE A 145 24.38 -6.15 2.70
N ALA A 146 25.31 -5.99 3.64
CA ALA A 146 26.00 -4.72 3.88
C ALA A 146 26.54 -4.15 2.56
N ALA A 147 26.23 -2.87 2.32
CA ALA A 147 26.60 -2.11 1.12
C ALA A 147 25.97 -2.54 -0.22
N LYS A 148 24.98 -3.45 -0.25
CA LYS A 148 24.24 -3.79 -1.49
C LYS A 148 22.92 -3.04 -1.58
N SER A 149 22.53 -2.65 -2.80
CA SER A 149 21.16 -2.26 -3.06
C SER A 149 20.25 -3.50 -3.14
N VAL A 150 18.96 -3.31 -2.92
CA VAL A 150 17.95 -4.37 -3.13
C VAL A 150 17.96 -4.81 -4.60
N ALA A 151 18.18 -3.87 -5.53
CA ALA A 151 18.27 -4.17 -6.96
C ALA A 151 19.43 -5.13 -7.27
N ASP A 152 20.63 -4.87 -6.73
CA ASP A 152 21.80 -5.75 -6.93
C ASP A 152 21.51 -7.17 -6.44
N VAL A 153 20.91 -7.31 -5.25
CA VAL A 153 20.60 -8.61 -4.67
C VAL A 153 19.58 -9.38 -5.52
N LEU A 154 18.58 -8.71 -6.11
CA LEU A 154 17.63 -9.34 -7.00
C LEU A 154 18.28 -9.81 -8.31
N VAL A 155 19.22 -9.04 -8.86
CA VAL A 155 19.99 -9.42 -10.05
C VAL A 155 20.92 -10.60 -9.76
N GLU A 156 21.65 -10.58 -8.65
CA GLU A 156 22.53 -11.68 -8.21
C GLU A 156 21.76 -12.98 -7.98
N LYS A 157 20.55 -12.90 -7.41
CA LYS A 157 19.64 -14.03 -7.25
C LYS A 157 18.98 -14.48 -8.54
N ASN A 158 19.31 -13.86 -9.67
CA ASN A 158 18.77 -14.18 -11.00
C ASN A 158 17.24 -14.03 -11.08
N ILE A 159 16.69 -13.08 -10.30
CA ILE A 159 15.26 -12.71 -10.26
C ILE A 159 14.99 -11.56 -11.23
N ALA A 160 15.89 -10.58 -11.27
CA ALA A 160 15.79 -9.40 -12.12
C ALA A 160 17.00 -9.28 -13.07
N LYS A 161 16.92 -8.34 -14.02
CA LYS A 161 18.05 -7.86 -14.81
C LYS A 161 18.08 -6.33 -14.81
N TYR A 162 19.24 -5.75 -15.04
CA TYR A 162 19.34 -4.29 -15.22
C TYR A 162 18.66 -3.87 -16.53
N LYS A 163 17.97 -2.73 -16.49
CA LYS A 163 17.50 -2.04 -17.70
C LYS A 163 18.72 -1.63 -18.52
N ILE A 164 18.64 -1.78 -19.83
CA ILE A 164 19.69 -1.37 -20.79
C ILE A 164 19.47 0.08 -21.21
#